data_AF-A0AAV0MYQ5-F1
#
_entry.id   AF-A0AAV0MYQ5-F1
#
_cell.length_a   1.000
_cell.length_b   1.000
_cell.length_c   1.000
_cell.angle_alpha   90.00
_cell.angle_beta   90.00
_cell.angle_gamma   90.00
#
_symmetry.space_group_name_H-M   'P 1'
#
loop_
_entity.id
_entity.type
_entity.pdbx_description
1 polymer ?
#
loop_
_entity_poly.entity_id
_entity_poly.type
_entity_poly.pdbx_seq_one_letter_code
_entity_poly.pdbx_strand_id
1 'polypeptide(L)'
;VWPPLGLKKYETLSYLPPLTEEQLGKEVDYLLRSGWVPCLEFEQHGFVYRENNRSPGYYDGRYWVMWKLPMFGCTDSSQVLKELQECVKEYPQAFVRIIGFDNKRQVQCISFIAYKPEGYN
;
A
#
# COMPACT_ATOMS: atom_id res chain seq x y z
N VAL A 1 8.74 25.05 12.41
CA VAL A 1 7.61 24.50 13.22
C VAL A 1 6.98 23.37 12.41
N TRP A 2 6.73 22.21 13.00
CA TRP A 2 6.13 21.06 12.28
C TRP A 2 4.67 21.36 11.87
N PRO A 3 4.25 21.07 10.63
CA PRO A 3 2.88 21.38 10.20
C PRO A 3 1.84 20.47 10.88
N PRO A 4 0.81 21.03 11.52
CA PRO A 4 -0.23 20.23 12.20
C PRO A 4 -1.32 19.71 11.25
N LEU A 5 -1.40 20.23 10.02
CA LEU A 5 -2.45 19.94 9.04
C LEU A 5 -1.83 19.69 7.65
N GLY A 6 -2.56 18.98 6.79
CA GLY A 6 -2.20 18.77 5.38
C GLY A 6 -1.09 17.74 5.12
N LEU A 7 -0.58 17.07 6.16
CA LEU A 7 0.49 16.06 6.05
C LEU A 7 0.12 14.73 6.74
N LYS A 8 -1.07 14.20 6.42
CA LYS A 8 -1.46 12.85 6.88
C LYS A 8 -0.47 11.79 6.36
N LYS A 9 -0.34 10.69 7.09
CA LYS A 9 0.69 9.67 6.88
C LYS A 9 0.08 8.30 6.60
N TYR A 10 0.87 7.46 5.97
CA TYR A 10 0.47 6.16 5.39
C TYR A 10 1.46 5.07 5.80
N GLU A 11 1.90 5.11 7.07
CA GLU A 11 2.91 4.21 7.65
C GLU A 11 4.29 4.29 6.96
N THR A 12 4.98 3.15 6.83
CA THR A 12 6.36 3.04 6.34
C THR A 12 6.57 3.79 5.02
N LEU A 13 7.70 4.50 4.90
CA LEU A 13 8.11 5.37 3.78
C LEU A 13 7.30 6.68 3.61
N SER A 14 6.15 6.87 4.29
CA SER A 14 5.29 8.05 4.06
C SER A 14 5.80 9.40 4.62
N TYR A 15 6.96 9.40 5.29
CA TYR A 15 7.67 10.61 5.70
C TYR A 15 8.74 11.05 4.69
N LEU A 16 9.09 10.18 3.74
CA LEU A 16 10.02 10.49 2.66
C LEU A 16 9.32 11.32 1.58
N PRO A 17 10.08 11.94 0.65
CA PRO A 17 9.51 12.45 -0.59
C PRO A 17 8.72 11.37 -1.33
N PRO A 18 7.71 11.74 -2.15
CA PRO A 18 6.99 10.79 -2.98
C PRO A 18 7.96 9.94 -3.81
N LEU A 19 7.77 8.63 -3.77
CA LEU A 19 8.61 7.70 -4.50
C LEU A 19 8.33 7.83 -6.00
N THR A 20 9.40 7.89 -6.80
CA THR A 20 9.26 7.76 -8.26
C THR A 20 8.88 6.33 -8.65
N GLU A 21 8.40 6.13 -9.88
CA GLU A 21 8.10 4.79 -10.40
C GLU A 21 9.31 3.86 -10.34
N GLU A 22 10.52 4.38 -10.61
CA GLU A 22 11.77 3.62 -10.47
C GLU A 22 12.04 3.21 -9.01
N GLN A 23 11.78 4.11 -8.06
CA GLN A 23 11.93 3.80 -6.63
C GLN A 23 10.89 2.79 -6.15
N LEU A 24 9.63 2.90 -6.59
CA LEU A 24 8.60 1.90 -6.33
C LEU A 24 9.02 0.52 -6.87
N GLY A 25 9.55 0.47 -8.10
CA GLY A 25 10.10 -0.75 -8.69
C GLY A 25 11.18 -1.38 -7.83
N LYS A 26 12.10 -0.57 -7.28
CA LYS A 26 13.17 -1.04 -6.37
C LYS A 26 12.63 -1.64 -5.06
N GLU A 27 11.58 -1.07 -4.49
CA GLU A 27 10.91 -1.63 -3.29
C GLU A 27 10.21 -2.95 -3.60
N VAL A 28 9.59 -3.07 -4.79
CA VAL A 28 9.03 -4.34 -5.27
C VAL A 28 10.13 -5.37 -5.52
N ASP A 29 11.24 -4.99 -6.14
CA ASP A 29 12.37 -5.90 -6.34
C ASP A 29 12.94 -6.39 -5.01
N TYR A 30 12.98 -5.54 -3.97
CA TYR A 30 13.36 -5.95 -2.63
C TYR A 30 12.40 -7.01 -2.05
N LEU A 31 11.09 -6.81 -2.20
CA LEU A 31 10.07 -7.78 -1.81
C LEU A 31 10.30 -9.12 -2.54
N LEU A 32 10.52 -9.10 -3.86
CA LEU A 32 10.74 -10.30 -4.68
C LEU A 32 12.04 -11.03 -4.31
N ARG A 33 13.16 -10.30 -4.11
CA ARG A 33 14.43 -10.89 -3.65
C ARG A 33 14.32 -11.52 -2.26
N SER A 34 13.39 -11.04 -1.44
CA SER A 34 13.11 -11.59 -0.11
C SER A 34 12.23 -12.85 -0.16
N GLY A 35 11.77 -13.26 -1.35
CA GLY A 35 10.90 -14.42 -1.53
C GLY A 35 9.46 -14.18 -1.06
N TRP A 36 9.05 -12.93 -0.92
CA TRP A 36 7.70 -12.56 -0.50
C TRP A 36 6.76 -12.45 -1.69
N VAL A 37 5.46 -12.55 -1.44
CA VAL A 37 4.42 -12.46 -2.49
C VAL A 37 3.81 -11.06 -2.50
N PRO A 38 3.94 -10.29 -3.60
CA PRO A 38 3.33 -8.98 -3.72
C PRO A 38 1.80 -9.07 -3.80
N CYS A 39 1.12 -8.08 -3.26
CA CYS A 39 -0.32 -7.85 -3.44
C CYS A 39 -0.60 -6.35 -3.45
N LEU A 40 -1.64 -5.95 -4.17
CA LEU A 40 -2.14 -4.57 -4.15
C LEU A 40 -3.43 -4.49 -3.35
N GLU A 41 -3.61 -3.38 -2.65
CA GLU A 41 -4.87 -3.03 -1.99
C GLU A 41 -5.21 -1.58 -2.23
N PHE A 42 -6.50 -1.26 -2.31
CA PHE A 42 -6.99 0.08 -2.56
C PHE A 42 -8.19 0.45 -1.67
N GLU A 43 -8.35 1.74 -1.41
CA GLU A 43 -9.42 2.26 -0.54
C GLU A 43 -9.63 3.77 -0.81
N GLN A 44 -10.87 4.27 -0.67
CA GLN A 44 -11.17 5.70 -0.82
C GLN A 44 -10.99 6.49 0.49
N HIS A 45 -11.22 5.87 1.66
CA HIS A 45 -11.13 6.57 2.94
C HIS A 45 -9.69 6.82 3.44
N GLY A 46 -8.78 5.88 3.18
CA GLY A 46 -7.32 6.03 3.39
C GLY A 46 -6.79 5.97 4.84
N PHE A 47 -7.64 6.02 5.87
CA PHE A 47 -7.21 6.09 7.28
C PHE A 47 -8.04 5.22 8.22
N VAL A 48 -7.46 4.85 9.36
CA VAL A 48 -8.19 4.14 10.41
C VAL A 48 -9.18 5.07 11.14
N TYR A 49 -10.29 4.50 11.59
CA TYR A 49 -11.31 5.18 12.39
C TYR A 49 -11.92 4.22 13.41
N ARG A 50 -12.89 4.68 14.21
CA ARG A 50 -13.53 3.88 15.27
C ARG A 50 -15.03 4.16 15.33
N GLU A 51 -15.78 3.39 14.57
CA GLU A 51 -17.24 3.43 14.50
C GLU A 51 -17.85 2.27 15.31
N ASN A 52 -17.38 1.04 15.07
CA ASN A 52 -18.07 -0.16 15.51
C ASN A 52 -17.72 -0.59 16.95
N ASN A 53 -16.50 -0.33 17.40
CA ASN A 53 -16.08 -0.63 18.77
C ASN A 53 -14.90 0.25 19.22
N ARG A 54 -14.71 0.37 20.53
CA ARG A 54 -13.61 1.12 21.15
C ARG A 54 -12.77 0.32 22.15
N SER A 55 -12.89 -1.01 22.18
CA SER A 55 -12.04 -1.89 22.99
C SER A 55 -10.55 -1.83 22.57
N PRO A 56 -9.62 -2.20 23.46
CA PRO A 56 -8.19 -2.25 23.13
C PRO A 56 -7.91 -3.12 21.89
N GLY A 57 -7.13 -2.60 20.94
CA GLY A 57 -6.76 -3.30 19.70
C GLY A 57 -7.80 -3.27 18.57
N TYR A 58 -8.98 -2.68 18.81
CA TYR A 58 -10.01 -2.54 17.78
C TYR A 58 -9.97 -1.18 17.07
N TYR A 59 -9.82 -1.23 15.75
CA TYR A 59 -9.90 -0.11 14.82
C TYR A 59 -10.56 -0.55 13.51
N ASP A 60 -11.43 0.29 12.99
CA ASP A 60 -12.00 0.19 11.65
C ASP A 60 -11.03 0.76 10.61
N GLY A 61 -11.20 0.42 9.33
CA GLY A 61 -10.37 0.96 8.23
C GLY A 61 -8.93 0.43 8.15
N ARG A 62 -8.58 -0.62 8.92
CA ARG A 62 -7.27 -1.30 8.79
C ARG A 62 -7.17 -2.10 7.49
N TYR A 63 -8.25 -2.79 7.13
CA TYR A 63 -8.36 -3.54 5.88
C TYR A 63 -8.76 -2.61 4.75
N TRP A 64 -8.09 -2.77 3.62
CA TRP A 64 -8.44 -2.15 2.34
C TRP A 64 -8.92 -3.24 1.39
N VAL A 65 -9.50 -2.86 0.25
CA VAL A 65 -10.02 -3.81 -0.73
C VAL A 65 -8.85 -4.39 -1.52
N MET A 66 -8.80 -5.72 -1.64
CA MET A 66 -7.78 -6.41 -2.44
C MET A 66 -7.98 -6.14 -3.93
N TRP A 67 -6.91 -5.76 -4.63
CA TRP A 67 -6.90 -5.70 -6.09
C TRP A 67 -6.50 -7.06 -6.66
N LYS A 68 -7.45 -7.72 -7.34
CA LYS A 68 -7.31 -9.10 -7.87
C LYS A 68 -6.90 -10.08 -6.76
N LEU A 69 -5.70 -10.66 -6.83
CA LEU A 69 -5.16 -11.64 -5.90
C LEU A 69 -3.64 -11.39 -5.69
N PRO A 70 -3.04 -11.91 -4.61
CA PRO A 70 -1.58 -11.90 -4.46
C PRO A 70 -0.90 -12.52 -5.69
N MET A 71 0.17 -11.89 -6.15
CA MET A 71 0.84 -12.22 -7.40
C MET A 71 1.83 -13.38 -7.22
N PHE A 72 1.30 -14.58 -6.91
CA PHE A 72 2.11 -15.78 -6.71
C PHE A 72 2.95 -16.12 -7.95
N GLY A 73 4.24 -16.37 -7.73
CA GLY A 73 5.18 -16.68 -8.81
C GLY A 73 5.62 -15.47 -9.64
N CYS A 74 5.24 -14.25 -9.26
CA CYS A 74 5.77 -13.04 -9.88
C CYS A 74 7.29 -12.93 -9.64
N THR A 75 8.03 -12.61 -10.69
CA THR A 75 9.50 -12.46 -10.64
C THR A 75 9.97 -11.13 -11.24
N ASP A 76 9.05 -10.24 -11.59
CA ASP A 76 9.33 -9.01 -12.32
C ASP A 76 8.47 -7.87 -11.76
N SER A 77 9.14 -6.85 -11.21
CA SER A 77 8.49 -5.69 -10.62
C SER A 77 7.65 -4.91 -11.62
N SER A 78 7.98 -4.95 -12.92
CA SER A 78 7.19 -4.27 -13.95
C SER A 78 5.75 -4.81 -14.02
N GLN A 79 5.53 -6.08 -13.69
CA GLN A 79 4.19 -6.66 -13.64
C GLN A 79 3.36 -6.08 -12.49
N VAL A 80 3.99 -5.89 -11.32
CA VAL A 80 3.34 -5.27 -10.15
C VAL A 80 3.01 -3.80 -10.42
N LEU A 81 3.94 -3.07 -11.06
CA LEU A 81 3.72 -1.68 -11.46
C LEU A 81 2.63 -1.56 -12.53
N LYS A 82 2.55 -2.51 -13.46
CA LYS A 82 1.44 -2.55 -14.43
C LYS A 82 0.08 -2.71 -13.74
N GLU A 83 -0.02 -3.62 -12.77
CA GLU A 83 -1.23 -3.80 -11.97
C GLU A 83 -1.59 -2.55 -11.14
N LEU A 84 -0.57 -1.83 -10.64
CA LEU A 84 -0.77 -0.53 -10.00
C LEU A 84 -1.41 0.48 -10.96
N GLN A 85 -0.90 0.58 -12.19
CA GLN A 85 -1.46 1.48 -13.20
C GLN A 85 -2.89 1.08 -13.60
N GLU A 86 -3.18 -0.22 -13.71
CA GLU A 86 -4.55 -0.71 -13.98
C GLU A 86 -5.51 -0.35 -12.83
N CYS A 87 -5.11 -0.54 -11.58
CA CYS A 87 -5.90 -0.18 -10.41
C CYS A 87 -6.15 1.33 -10.32
N VAL A 88 -5.13 2.15 -10.56
CA VAL A 88 -5.25 3.62 -10.54
C VAL A 88 -6.15 4.12 -11.67
N LYS A 89 -6.07 3.50 -12.86
CA LYS A 89 -6.93 3.84 -13.98
C LYS A 89 -8.39 3.54 -13.70
N GLU A 90 -8.69 2.40 -13.07
CA GLU A 90 -10.06 2.00 -12.73
C GLU A 90 -10.61 2.81 -11.54
N TYR A 91 -9.76 3.08 -10.54
CA TYR A 91 -10.12 3.76 -9.30
C TYR A 91 -9.24 4.99 -9.03
N PRO A 92 -9.36 6.07 -9.83
CA PRO A 92 -8.47 7.24 -9.74
C PRO A 92 -8.63 8.05 -8.45
N GLN A 93 -9.72 7.84 -7.71
CA GLN A 93 -9.99 8.51 -6.43
C GLN A 93 -9.63 7.66 -5.21
N ALA A 94 -9.02 6.48 -5.42
CA ALA A 94 -8.60 5.60 -4.34
C ALA A 94 -7.10 5.77 -4.02
N PHE A 95 -6.75 5.59 -2.75
CA PHE A 95 -5.39 5.28 -2.35
C PHE A 95 -5.05 3.86 -2.81
N VAL A 96 -3.80 3.63 -3.23
CA VAL A 96 -3.32 2.27 -3.54
C VAL A 96 -2.02 2.03 -2.80
N ARG A 97 -1.93 0.89 -2.09
CA ARG A 97 -0.72 0.43 -1.41
C ARG A 97 -0.27 -0.91 -1.97
N ILE A 98 1.04 -1.12 -1.95
CA ILE A 98 1.65 -2.42 -2.23
C ILE A 98 2.03 -3.05 -0.90
N ILE A 99 1.66 -4.31 -0.75
CA ILE A 99 1.96 -5.14 0.42
C ILE A 99 2.69 -6.41 -0.01
N GLY A 100 3.38 -7.05 0.93
CA GLY A 100 4.10 -8.30 0.68
C GLY A 100 3.98 -9.29 1.82
N PHE A 101 3.72 -10.55 1.50
CA PHE A 101 3.52 -11.62 2.46
C PHE A 101 4.67 -12.62 2.47
N ASP A 102 5.13 -12.99 3.66
CA ASP A 102 5.99 -14.14 3.88
C ASP A 102 5.11 -15.33 4.28
N ASN A 103 5.02 -16.32 3.39
CA ASN A 103 4.19 -17.49 3.60
C ASN A 103 4.73 -18.44 4.67
N LYS A 104 6.03 -18.42 4.96
CA LYS A 104 6.63 -19.25 6.01
C LYS A 104 6.38 -18.67 7.40
N ARG A 105 6.51 -17.35 7.52
CA ARG A 105 6.25 -16.64 8.78
C ARG A 105 4.77 -16.32 8.99
N GLN A 106 3.95 -16.44 7.95
CA GLN A 106 2.51 -16.13 7.95
C GLN A 106 2.21 -14.69 8.38
N VAL A 107 3.03 -13.75 7.90
CA VAL A 107 2.88 -12.32 8.21
C VAL A 107 3.03 -11.46 6.96
N GLN A 108 2.39 -10.30 6.98
CA GLN A 108 2.70 -9.23 6.06
C GLN A 108 4.02 -8.57 6.49
N CYS A 109 5.02 -8.60 5.63
CA CYS A 109 6.38 -8.14 5.93
C CYS A 109 6.66 -6.72 5.42
N ILE A 110 5.85 -6.21 4.48
CA ILE A 110 6.01 -4.89 3.90
C ILE A 110 4.65 -4.29 3.56
N SER A 111 4.55 -2.97 3.69
CA SER A 111 3.39 -2.15 3.33
C SER A 111 3.88 -0.73 3.06
N PHE A 112 3.66 -0.21 1.86
CA PHE A 112 3.94 1.19 1.53
C PHE A 112 2.91 1.73 0.55
N ILE A 113 2.62 3.03 0.65
CA ILE A 113 1.73 3.71 -0.28
C ILE A 113 2.40 3.82 -1.66
N ALA A 114 1.67 3.47 -2.71
CA ALA A 114 2.14 3.50 -4.09
C ALA A 114 1.42 4.55 -4.95
N TYR A 115 0.19 4.92 -4.57
CA TYR A 115 -0.56 6.00 -5.20
C TYR A 115 -1.45 6.71 -4.17
N LYS A 116 -1.56 8.04 -4.33
CA LYS A 116 -2.51 8.89 -3.60
C LYS A 116 -3.38 9.64 -4.62
N PRO A 117 -4.70 9.73 -4.39
CA PRO A 117 -5.58 10.51 -5.25
C PRO A 117 -5.28 12.00 -5.14
N GLU A 118 -5.69 12.76 -6.17
CA GLU A 118 -5.49 14.20 -6.22
C GLU A 118 -6.11 14.90 -4.99
N GLY A 119 -5.44 15.94 -4.49
CA GLY A 119 -5.84 16.65 -3.28
C GLY A 119 -5.34 16.03 -1.96
N TYR A 120 -4.66 14.87 -2.02
CA TYR A 120 -4.01 14.25 -0.87
C TYR A 120 -2.49 14.23 -1.03
N ASN A 121 -1.80 15.02 -0.19
CA ASN A 121 -0.33 15.10 -0.15
C ASN A 121 0.34 13.96 0.63
#